data_AF-A0A455SKR5-F1
#
_entry.id   AF-A0A455SKR5-F1
#
_cell.length_a   1.000
_cell.length_b   1.000
_cell.length_c   1.000
_cell.angle_alpha   90.00
_cell.angle_beta   90.00
_cell.angle_gamma   90.00
#
_symmetry.space_group_name_H-M   'P 1'
#
loop_
_entity.id
_entity.type
_entity.pdbx_description
1 polymer ?
#
loop_
_entity_poly.entity_id
_entity_poly.type
_entity_poly.pdbx_seq_one_letter_code
_entity_poly.pdbx_strand_id
1 'polypeptide(L)'
;MSSKIQLHELGDFLELPLNAVLATYLPDGEALLSPVWFEWRDGSFHIITYKDVKYRNLKRDPRASILVFENGGINRGIEVRGEVQLDTGNIDEILQRIVKRYLRAEDRDRYAQLLEGVELAHIRLEPGKLRVWDHADDEMYPVGGEQDVKIMKAIRVHKYGGPDELKYERAPRPVPQAGEVLVRVLASGVNPVDWKMRQGLVQAFFSLQFPYIPGGDLAGIVEEVGPGVTGFQKGQKVYGYTAINGKQGSYAEYTTVPASSLALMPAALSFLDAASIPTGAATAWQGLFDYGKLQAGQRVLVLGAAGGVGSFVVQLAHLKGAYVLATASSENQDYVRSLGADEVIDYTKVPPEEITGSITDAVDLIFDAVGGKTAEQSVRVLRRGGTLVSAVSQPAPELMEEHGTQGIFFLATITSEILQAIAALIDEGSVQTPRTTVFPLQEVRQAHELSAKAHGGGRIVLQIADEHALSRDVEQE
;
A
#
# COMPACT_ATOMS: atom_id res chain seq x y z
N MET A 1 -30.04 -10.52 -6.71
CA MET A 1 -30.94 -10.65 -7.89
C MET A 1 -30.08 -11.08 -9.07
N SER A 2 -30.30 -12.27 -9.64
CA SER A 2 -29.50 -12.78 -10.77
C SER A 2 -29.87 -12.01 -12.05
N SER A 3 -29.05 -11.04 -12.44
CA SER A 3 -29.06 -10.54 -13.81
C SER A 3 -28.61 -11.68 -14.71
N LYS A 4 -29.40 -12.00 -15.74
CA LYS A 4 -28.99 -12.92 -16.79
C LYS A 4 -27.93 -12.19 -17.63
N ILE A 5 -26.67 -12.34 -17.26
CA ILE A 5 -25.55 -11.91 -18.10
C ILE A 5 -25.68 -12.62 -19.46
N GLN A 6 -25.66 -11.86 -20.54
CA GLN A 6 -25.73 -12.36 -21.91
C GLN A 6 -24.31 -12.62 -22.43
N LEU A 7 -24.14 -13.59 -23.33
CA LEU A 7 -22.81 -13.98 -23.81
C LEU A 7 -22.00 -12.85 -24.46
N HIS A 8 -22.66 -11.86 -25.06
CA HIS A 8 -21.98 -10.70 -25.66
C HIS A 8 -21.42 -9.72 -24.61
N GLU A 9 -21.83 -9.83 -23.35
CA GLU A 9 -21.37 -8.99 -22.24
C GLU A 9 -20.07 -9.51 -21.60
N LEU A 10 -19.56 -10.66 -22.06
CA LEU A 10 -18.36 -11.32 -21.50
C LEU A 10 -17.02 -10.70 -21.97
N GLY A 11 -17.03 -9.77 -22.93
CA GLY A 11 -15.86 -8.97 -23.33
C GLY A 11 -14.57 -9.77 -23.60
N ASP A 12 -13.45 -9.28 -23.09
CA ASP A 12 -12.07 -9.79 -23.31
C ASP A 12 -11.84 -11.23 -22.81
N PHE A 13 -12.75 -11.80 -22.00
CA PHE A 13 -12.64 -13.16 -21.44
C PHE A 13 -12.57 -14.24 -22.52
N LEU A 14 -13.16 -13.95 -23.68
CA LEU A 14 -13.21 -14.87 -24.82
C LEU A 14 -12.04 -14.63 -25.80
N GLU A 15 -11.23 -13.60 -25.58
CA GLU A 15 -10.14 -13.16 -26.45
C GLU A 15 -8.73 -13.40 -25.86
N LEU A 16 -8.61 -13.60 -24.55
CA LEU A 16 -7.34 -13.88 -23.86
C LEU A 16 -7.00 -15.40 -23.82
N PRO A 17 -5.71 -15.79 -23.79
CA PRO A 17 -5.32 -17.20 -23.60
C PRO A 17 -5.58 -17.63 -22.16
N LEU A 18 -6.81 -18.10 -21.90
CA LEU A 18 -7.27 -18.54 -20.59
C LEU A 18 -7.15 -20.06 -20.43
N ASN A 19 -7.21 -20.54 -19.19
CA ASN A 19 -7.29 -21.96 -18.93
C ASN A 19 -8.71 -22.45 -19.16
N ALA A 20 -8.86 -23.60 -19.79
CA ALA A 20 -10.16 -24.22 -19.99
C ALA A 20 -10.17 -25.72 -19.68
N VAL A 21 -11.28 -26.15 -19.10
CA VAL A 21 -11.56 -27.56 -18.81
C VAL A 21 -12.89 -27.92 -19.48
N LEU A 22 -12.88 -28.98 -20.30
CA LEU A 22 -14.07 -29.57 -20.88
C LEU A 22 -14.54 -30.72 -19.99
N ALA A 23 -15.81 -30.68 -19.59
CA ALA A 23 -16.52 -31.76 -18.94
C ALA A 23 -17.37 -32.51 -19.97
N THR A 24 -17.13 -33.81 -20.13
CA THR A 24 -17.96 -34.72 -20.95
C THR A 24 -18.69 -35.69 -20.04
N TYR A 25 -19.98 -35.92 -20.27
CA TYR A 25 -20.80 -36.72 -19.35
C TYR A 25 -20.83 -38.21 -19.73
N LEU A 26 -20.88 -39.05 -18.71
CA LEU A 26 -21.08 -40.49 -18.81
C LEU A 26 -22.56 -40.85 -18.58
N PRO A 27 -23.02 -42.03 -19.04
CA PRO A 27 -24.43 -42.43 -18.91
C PRO A 27 -24.95 -42.54 -17.47
N ASP A 28 -24.08 -42.76 -16.50
CA ASP A 28 -24.37 -42.82 -15.06
C ASP A 28 -24.43 -41.43 -14.39
N GLY A 29 -24.16 -40.37 -15.16
CA GLY A 29 -24.17 -38.99 -14.69
C GLY A 29 -22.82 -38.48 -14.20
N GLU A 30 -21.76 -39.31 -14.18
CA GLU A 30 -20.41 -38.85 -13.91
C GLU A 30 -19.88 -37.95 -15.05
N ALA A 31 -18.84 -37.17 -14.78
CA ALA A 31 -18.22 -36.29 -15.77
C ALA A 31 -16.70 -36.52 -15.85
N LEU A 32 -16.18 -36.68 -17.06
CA LEU A 32 -14.75 -36.65 -17.33
C LEU A 32 -14.32 -35.21 -17.59
N LEU A 33 -13.39 -34.72 -16.78
CA LEU A 33 -12.78 -33.41 -16.91
C LEU A 33 -11.47 -33.50 -17.68
N SER A 34 -11.24 -32.60 -18.62
CA SER A 34 -10.00 -32.57 -19.40
C SER A 34 -9.59 -31.16 -19.76
N PRO A 35 -8.31 -30.79 -19.60
CA PRO A 35 -7.83 -29.52 -20.10
C PRO A 35 -7.95 -29.48 -21.62
N VAL A 36 -8.37 -28.33 -22.14
CA VAL A 36 -8.54 -28.11 -23.58
C VAL A 36 -8.02 -26.74 -23.97
N TRP A 37 -7.53 -26.64 -25.21
CA TRP A 37 -7.42 -25.35 -25.87
C TRP A 37 -8.67 -25.10 -26.69
N PHE A 38 -9.09 -23.85 -26.73
CA PHE A 38 -10.33 -23.45 -27.38
C PHE A 38 -10.17 -22.10 -28.06
N GLU A 39 -11.06 -21.83 -29.00
CA GLU A 39 -11.38 -20.49 -29.44
C GLU A 39 -12.90 -20.25 -29.34
N TRP A 40 -13.28 -19.01 -29.06
CA TRP A 40 -14.65 -18.57 -29.12
C TRP A 40 -14.91 -17.88 -30.46
N ARG A 41 -15.86 -18.38 -31.24
CA ARG A 41 -16.17 -17.81 -32.56
C ARG A 41 -17.59 -18.16 -32.99
N ASP A 42 -18.21 -17.25 -33.75
CA ASP A 42 -19.53 -17.42 -34.35
C ASP A 42 -20.61 -17.86 -33.33
N GLY A 43 -20.47 -17.40 -32.08
CA GLY A 43 -21.39 -17.72 -30.99
C GLY A 43 -21.18 -19.08 -30.32
N SER A 44 -20.06 -19.78 -30.58
CA SER A 44 -19.78 -21.11 -30.03
C SER A 44 -18.32 -21.33 -29.62
N PHE A 45 -18.08 -22.35 -28.80
CA PHE A 45 -16.72 -22.78 -28.46
C PHE A 45 -16.24 -23.83 -29.47
N HIS A 46 -15.09 -23.56 -30.10
CA HIS A 46 -14.41 -24.48 -30.99
C HIS A 46 -13.21 -25.08 -30.28
N ILE A 47 -13.21 -26.42 -30.17
CA ILE A 47 -12.16 -27.19 -29.52
C ILE A 47 -11.65 -28.22 -30.52
N ILE A 48 -10.32 -28.29 -30.68
CA ILE A 48 -9.67 -29.35 -31.45
C ILE A 48 -9.09 -30.35 -30.46
N THR A 49 -9.45 -31.61 -30.65
CA THR A 49 -8.96 -32.72 -29.83
C THR A 49 -8.64 -33.91 -30.72
N TYR A 50 -7.96 -34.90 -30.17
CA TYR A 50 -7.85 -36.20 -30.79
C TYR A 50 -9.21 -36.93 -30.76
N LYS A 51 -9.43 -37.90 -31.65
CA LYS A 51 -10.53 -38.87 -31.53
C LYS A 51 -10.32 -39.84 -30.36
N ASP A 52 -10.16 -39.28 -29.17
CA ASP A 52 -9.84 -39.94 -27.92
C ASP A 52 -11.10 -40.24 -27.09
N VAL A 53 -10.93 -40.46 -25.80
CA VAL A 53 -12.03 -40.74 -24.86
C VAL A 53 -13.06 -39.60 -24.80
N LYS A 54 -12.66 -38.32 -24.91
CA LYS A 54 -13.58 -37.17 -24.89
C LYS A 54 -14.52 -37.22 -26.08
N TYR A 55 -13.97 -37.43 -27.28
CA TYR A 55 -14.73 -37.54 -28.51
C TYR A 55 -15.75 -38.69 -28.47
N ARG A 56 -15.34 -39.85 -27.94
CA ARG A 56 -16.23 -41.02 -27.82
C ARG A 56 -17.37 -40.79 -26.83
N ASN A 57 -17.12 -40.07 -25.72
CA ASN A 57 -18.16 -39.71 -24.77
C ASN A 57 -19.18 -38.75 -25.40
N LEU A 58 -18.69 -37.72 -26.09
CA LEU A 58 -19.55 -36.74 -26.78
C LEU A 58 -20.40 -37.34 -27.90
N LYS A 59 -19.96 -38.45 -28.51
CA LYS A 59 -20.79 -39.23 -29.43
C LYS A 59 -21.96 -39.95 -28.75
N ARG A 60 -21.81 -40.33 -27.48
CA ARG A 60 -22.82 -41.07 -26.72
C ARG A 60 -23.79 -40.13 -26.02
N ASP A 61 -23.28 -39.03 -25.50
CA ASP A 61 -24.05 -37.95 -24.87
C ASP A 61 -23.50 -36.61 -25.36
N PRO A 62 -24.25 -35.84 -26.17
CA PRO A 62 -23.77 -34.58 -26.72
C PRO A 62 -23.68 -33.48 -25.67
N ARG A 63 -24.21 -33.67 -24.45
CA ARG A 63 -24.12 -32.66 -23.40
C ARG A 63 -22.66 -32.49 -23.00
N ALA A 64 -22.26 -31.23 -22.83
CA ALA A 64 -20.96 -30.88 -22.30
C ALA A 64 -21.02 -29.59 -21.51
N SER A 65 -20.03 -29.39 -20.65
CA SER A 65 -19.78 -28.10 -20.04
C SER A 65 -18.34 -27.69 -20.31
N ILE A 66 -18.12 -26.45 -20.74
CA ILE A 66 -16.78 -25.87 -20.76
C ILE A 66 -16.66 -24.84 -19.65
N LEU A 67 -15.59 -24.98 -18.90
CA LEU A 67 -15.19 -24.12 -17.80
C LEU A 67 -13.99 -23.28 -18.29
N VAL A 68 -14.12 -21.96 -18.34
CA VAL A 68 -13.03 -21.04 -18.73
C VAL A 68 -12.71 -20.11 -17.56
N PHE A 69 -11.43 -19.96 -17.22
CA PHE A 69 -10.98 -19.19 -16.06
C PHE A 69 -9.59 -18.57 -16.24
N GLU A 70 -9.31 -17.53 -15.47
CA GLU A 70 -8.07 -16.76 -15.54
C GLU A 70 -6.81 -17.57 -15.15
N ASN A 71 -5.67 -17.14 -15.66
CA ASN A 71 -4.39 -17.78 -15.39
C ASN A 71 -3.89 -17.33 -14.01
N GLY A 72 -3.73 -18.27 -13.06
CA GLY A 72 -3.33 -17.96 -11.68
C GLY A 72 -4.38 -18.23 -10.59
N GLY A 73 -5.56 -18.78 -10.91
CA GLY A 73 -6.55 -19.23 -9.94
C GLY A 73 -7.99 -19.21 -10.45
N ILE A 74 -8.95 -19.79 -9.70
CA ILE A 74 -10.39 -19.87 -10.06
C ILE A 74 -11.14 -18.62 -9.56
N ASN A 75 -10.51 -17.45 -9.55
CA ASN A 75 -11.12 -16.25 -8.94
C ASN A 75 -12.26 -15.67 -9.78
N ARG A 76 -12.22 -15.89 -11.10
CA ARG A 76 -13.25 -15.46 -12.03
C ARG A 76 -13.35 -16.49 -13.15
N GLY A 77 -14.57 -16.88 -13.51
CA GLY A 77 -14.74 -17.87 -14.56
C GLY A 77 -16.18 -17.99 -15.06
N ILE A 78 -16.29 -18.67 -16.19
CA ILE A 78 -17.54 -18.96 -16.85
C ILE A 78 -17.68 -20.46 -17.04
N GLU A 79 -18.85 -20.99 -16.69
CA GLU A 79 -19.29 -22.33 -17.05
C GLU A 79 -20.36 -22.16 -18.11
N VAL A 80 -20.09 -22.72 -19.28
CA VAL A 80 -21.07 -22.81 -20.36
C VAL A 80 -21.45 -24.26 -20.51
N ARG A 81 -22.71 -24.56 -20.18
CA ARG A 81 -23.33 -25.87 -20.45
C ARG A 81 -24.05 -25.81 -21.77
N GLY A 82 -23.87 -26.81 -22.60
CA GLY A 82 -24.40 -26.81 -23.94
C GLY A 82 -24.47 -28.20 -24.56
N GLU A 83 -24.78 -28.22 -25.85
CA GLU A 83 -24.73 -29.43 -26.66
C GLU A 83 -23.60 -29.31 -27.68
N VAL A 84 -22.89 -30.43 -27.88
CA VAL A 84 -21.80 -30.55 -28.81
C VAL A 84 -22.31 -31.02 -30.16
N GLN A 85 -21.85 -30.33 -31.21
CA GLN A 85 -21.84 -30.83 -32.58
C GLN A 85 -20.42 -31.28 -32.92
N LEU A 86 -20.30 -32.50 -33.42
CA LEU A 86 -19.04 -33.03 -33.92
C LEU A 86 -18.96 -32.75 -35.41
N ASP A 87 -18.05 -31.87 -35.80
CA ASP A 87 -17.83 -31.47 -37.19
C ASP A 87 -16.51 -32.05 -37.70
N THR A 88 -16.43 -32.24 -39.01
CA THR A 88 -15.25 -32.68 -39.75
C THR A 88 -14.70 -31.62 -40.71
N GLY A 89 -15.37 -30.47 -40.85
CA GLY A 89 -14.93 -29.36 -41.71
C GLY A 89 -13.93 -28.40 -41.04
N ASN A 90 -13.03 -27.80 -41.84
CA ASN A 90 -12.16 -26.68 -41.46
C ASN A 90 -11.23 -26.90 -40.23
N ILE A 91 -10.91 -28.15 -39.89
CA ILE A 91 -10.06 -28.53 -38.75
C ILE A 91 -8.70 -27.81 -38.79
N ASP A 92 -8.03 -27.79 -39.95
CA ASP A 92 -6.69 -27.21 -40.09
C ASP A 92 -6.69 -25.70 -39.81
N GLU A 93 -7.71 -24.98 -40.25
CA GLU A 93 -7.81 -23.53 -40.05
C GLU A 93 -8.04 -23.19 -38.58
N ILE A 94 -8.94 -23.91 -37.91
CA ILE A 94 -9.23 -23.76 -36.48
C ILE A 94 -7.99 -24.10 -35.65
N LEU A 95 -7.32 -25.21 -35.98
CA LEU A 95 -6.11 -25.66 -35.34
C LEU A 95 -5.02 -24.58 -35.41
N GLN A 96 -4.78 -24.00 -36.59
CA GLN A 96 -3.79 -22.94 -36.77
C GLN A 96 -4.07 -21.71 -35.91
N ARG A 97 -5.34 -21.32 -35.74
CA ARG A 97 -5.73 -20.19 -34.89
C ARG A 97 -5.50 -20.49 -33.41
N ILE A 98 -5.96 -21.65 -32.93
CA ILE A 98 -5.74 -22.09 -31.55
C ILE A 98 -4.23 -22.16 -31.27
N VAL A 99 -3.45 -22.80 -32.13
CA VAL A 99 -1.98 -22.88 -32.00
C VAL A 99 -1.35 -21.49 -31.96
N LYS A 100 -1.74 -20.57 -32.85
CA LYS A 100 -1.20 -19.20 -32.87
C LYS A 100 -1.49 -18.45 -31.57
N ARG A 101 -2.62 -18.73 -30.92
CA ARG A 101 -3.07 -18.10 -29.67
C ARG A 101 -2.33 -18.60 -28.45
N TYR A 102 -2.06 -19.92 -28.35
CA TYR A 102 -1.49 -20.53 -27.15
C TYR A 102 0.02 -20.81 -27.25
N LEU A 103 0.58 -20.98 -28.45
CA LEU A 103 1.99 -21.34 -28.64
C LEU A 103 2.84 -20.17 -29.19
N ARG A 104 4.07 -20.08 -28.68
CA ARG A 104 5.11 -19.17 -29.19
C ARG A 104 5.50 -19.56 -30.60
N ALA A 105 5.98 -18.60 -31.39
CA ALA A 105 6.31 -18.83 -32.80
C ALA A 105 7.28 -20.01 -33.01
N GLU A 106 8.28 -20.15 -32.13
CA GLU A 106 9.28 -21.23 -32.13
C GLU A 106 8.71 -22.63 -31.80
N ASP A 107 7.58 -22.71 -31.09
CA ASP A 107 6.95 -23.97 -30.68
C ASP A 107 5.92 -24.50 -31.70
N ARG A 108 5.52 -23.67 -32.68
CA ARG A 108 4.46 -24.00 -33.65
C ARG A 108 4.87 -25.12 -34.59
N ASP A 109 6.10 -25.07 -35.11
CA ASP A 109 6.61 -26.06 -36.06
C ASP A 109 6.75 -27.43 -35.39
N ARG A 110 7.21 -27.45 -34.13
CA ARG A 110 7.29 -28.67 -33.32
C ARG A 110 5.90 -29.26 -33.05
N TYR A 111 4.91 -28.41 -32.76
CA TYR A 111 3.55 -28.88 -32.53
C TYR A 111 2.89 -29.40 -33.82
N ALA A 112 3.14 -28.77 -34.97
CA ALA A 112 2.67 -29.25 -36.27
C ALA A 112 3.20 -30.66 -36.58
N GLN A 113 4.47 -30.92 -36.33
CA GLN A 113 5.08 -32.26 -36.50
C GLN A 113 4.45 -33.32 -35.59
N LEU A 114 4.06 -32.97 -34.36
CA LEU A 114 3.39 -33.90 -33.43
C LEU A 114 1.99 -34.32 -33.88
N LEU A 115 1.37 -33.54 -34.76
CA LEU A 115 0.02 -33.81 -35.27
C LEU A 115 0.02 -34.56 -36.61
N GLU A 116 1.19 -34.79 -37.22
CA GLU A 116 1.29 -35.58 -38.44
C GLU A 116 0.78 -37.02 -38.21
N GLY A 117 -0.19 -37.43 -39.03
CA GLY A 117 -0.78 -38.77 -38.95
C GLY A 117 -1.76 -38.98 -37.80
N VAL A 118 -2.10 -37.94 -37.03
CA VAL A 118 -3.03 -38.05 -35.91
C VAL A 118 -4.46 -37.74 -36.33
N GLU A 119 -5.41 -38.62 -35.98
CA GLU A 119 -6.83 -38.36 -36.23
C GLU A 119 -7.41 -37.33 -35.25
N LEU A 120 -7.61 -36.11 -35.75
CA LEU A 120 -8.25 -35.03 -35.02
C LEU A 120 -9.77 -35.02 -35.17
N ALA A 121 -10.42 -34.37 -34.22
CA ALA A 121 -11.84 -34.09 -34.19
C ALA A 121 -12.07 -32.64 -33.80
N HIS A 122 -13.05 -32.02 -34.45
CA HIS A 122 -13.56 -30.71 -34.07
C HIS A 122 -14.84 -30.86 -33.25
N ILE A 123 -14.80 -30.29 -32.06
CA ILE A 123 -15.92 -30.16 -31.14
C ILE A 123 -16.39 -28.71 -31.24
N ARG A 124 -17.66 -28.52 -31.60
CA ARG A 124 -18.36 -27.25 -31.54
C ARG A 124 -19.39 -27.31 -30.42
N LEU A 125 -19.16 -26.56 -29.34
CA LEU A 125 -20.08 -26.50 -28.21
C LEU A 125 -20.97 -25.25 -28.33
N GLU A 126 -22.25 -25.50 -28.57
CA GLU A 126 -23.29 -24.47 -28.63
C GLU A 126 -23.77 -24.14 -27.21
N PRO A 127 -23.66 -22.87 -26.75
CA PRO A 127 -24.09 -22.48 -25.41
C PRO A 127 -25.60 -22.67 -25.20
N GLY A 128 -25.98 -23.40 -24.14
CA GLY A 128 -27.37 -23.55 -23.71
C GLY A 128 -27.67 -22.83 -22.40
N LYS A 129 -26.83 -23.03 -21.38
CA LYS A 129 -26.91 -22.35 -20.09
C LYS A 129 -25.56 -21.78 -19.72
N LEU A 130 -25.56 -20.51 -19.36
CA LEU A 130 -24.38 -19.79 -18.88
C LEU A 130 -24.48 -19.64 -17.36
N ARG A 131 -23.37 -19.91 -16.68
CA ARG A 131 -23.12 -19.50 -15.30
C ARG A 131 -21.82 -18.74 -15.29
N VAL A 132 -21.85 -17.56 -14.68
CA VAL A 132 -20.67 -16.74 -14.44
C VAL A 132 -20.50 -16.70 -12.93
N TRP A 133 -19.27 -16.88 -12.47
CA TRP A 133 -18.90 -16.50 -11.11
C TRP A 133 -17.74 -15.52 -11.19
N ASP A 134 -17.85 -14.54 -10.32
CA ASP A 134 -16.73 -13.73 -9.90
C ASP A 134 -16.58 -14.05 -8.42
N HIS A 135 -15.71 -15.01 -8.10
CA HIS A 135 -15.35 -15.34 -6.72
C HIS A 135 -14.49 -14.24 -6.09
N ALA A 136 -14.36 -13.08 -6.73
CA ALA A 136 -14.06 -11.86 -6.02
C ALA A 136 -15.09 -11.64 -4.88
N ASP A 137 -16.39 -11.77 -5.10
CA ASP A 137 -17.34 -11.16 -4.16
C ASP A 137 -17.83 -12.07 -3.01
N ASP A 138 -17.46 -13.36 -2.98
CA ASP A 138 -17.89 -14.26 -1.90
C ASP A 138 -16.79 -14.47 -0.85
N GLU A 139 -17.03 -13.95 0.36
CA GLU A 139 -16.32 -14.34 1.58
C GLU A 139 -16.64 -15.81 1.92
N MET A 140 -15.59 -16.60 2.18
CA MET A 140 -15.57 -18.06 2.46
C MET A 140 -15.83 -19.01 1.27
N TYR A 141 -14.89 -19.93 1.03
CA TYR A 141 -15.02 -21.37 1.39
C TYR A 141 -13.67 -22.10 1.13
N PRO A 142 -13.37 -23.16 1.89
CA PRO A 142 -12.05 -23.74 2.04
C PRO A 142 -11.74 -24.73 0.93
N VAL A 143 -10.50 -24.67 0.41
CA VAL A 143 -9.90 -25.81 -0.29
C VAL A 143 -8.84 -26.34 0.66
N GLY A 144 -9.06 -27.56 1.14
CA GLY A 144 -8.30 -28.14 2.24
C GLY A 144 -6.79 -28.17 2.00
N GLY A 145 -6.05 -27.94 3.08
CA GLY A 145 -4.66 -28.37 3.21
C GLY A 145 -3.58 -27.31 3.05
N GLU A 146 -3.82 -26.06 3.43
CA GLU A 146 -2.83 -25.06 3.88
C GLU A 146 -3.62 -23.86 4.41
N GLN A 147 -3.12 -23.14 5.42
CA GLN A 147 -3.85 -22.16 6.25
C GLN A 147 -4.90 -21.33 5.48
N ASP A 148 -6.11 -21.16 6.03
CA ASP A 148 -7.17 -20.30 5.46
C ASP A 148 -6.61 -18.90 5.17
N VAL A 149 -6.21 -18.66 3.92
CA VAL A 149 -5.65 -17.37 3.51
C VAL A 149 -6.82 -16.40 3.35
N LYS A 150 -7.13 -15.67 4.42
CA LYS A 150 -8.04 -14.52 4.34
C LYS A 150 -7.47 -13.52 3.33
N ILE A 151 -8.34 -12.93 2.52
CA ILE A 151 -7.95 -11.93 1.51
C ILE A 151 -8.41 -10.55 1.97
N MET A 152 -7.67 -9.51 1.59
CA MET A 152 -7.97 -8.11 1.87
C MET A 152 -7.68 -7.24 0.64
N LYS A 153 -8.20 -6.01 0.60
CA LYS A 153 -7.78 -4.97 -0.34
C LYS A 153 -6.54 -4.24 0.18
N ALA A 154 -5.62 -3.95 -0.75
CA ALA A 154 -4.38 -3.24 -0.47
C ALA A 154 -3.84 -2.52 -1.71
N ILE A 155 -2.91 -1.60 -1.50
CA ILE A 155 -2.05 -1.07 -2.55
C ILE A 155 -0.83 -1.97 -2.66
N ARG A 156 -0.63 -2.58 -3.82
CA ARG A 156 0.52 -3.42 -4.12
C ARG A 156 1.42 -2.74 -5.14
N VAL A 157 2.72 -2.85 -4.91
CA VAL A 157 3.76 -2.42 -5.84
C VAL A 157 4.53 -3.67 -6.26
N HIS A 158 4.66 -3.89 -7.57
CA HIS A 158 5.25 -5.12 -8.15
C HIS A 158 6.67 -4.91 -8.67
N LYS A 159 7.07 -3.66 -8.88
CA LYS A 159 8.41 -3.26 -9.30
C LYS A 159 8.64 -1.78 -8.94
N TYR A 160 9.89 -1.35 -8.99
CA TYR A 160 10.21 0.06 -8.84
C TYR A 160 9.61 0.91 -9.98
N GLY A 161 9.18 2.13 -9.65
CA GLY A 161 8.71 3.07 -10.67
C GLY A 161 7.95 4.28 -10.14
N GLY A 162 7.26 4.93 -11.07
CA GLY A 162 6.41 6.09 -10.83
C GLY A 162 5.10 5.76 -10.12
N PRO A 163 4.21 6.75 -9.92
CA PRO A 163 2.89 6.55 -9.30
C PRO A 163 1.99 5.52 -9.98
N ASP A 164 2.24 5.20 -11.24
CA ASP A 164 1.56 4.12 -11.95
C ASP A 164 1.76 2.73 -11.35
N GLU A 165 2.81 2.50 -10.55
CA GLU A 165 3.09 1.21 -9.93
C GLU A 165 2.28 0.95 -8.65
N LEU A 166 1.49 1.93 -8.18
CA LEU A 166 0.58 1.76 -7.04
C LEU A 166 -0.72 1.10 -7.54
N LYS A 167 -0.89 -0.20 -7.31
CA LYS A 167 -2.05 -0.96 -7.79
C LYS A 167 -3.00 -1.28 -6.65
N TYR A 168 -4.26 -0.84 -6.74
CA TYR A 168 -5.32 -1.21 -5.80
C TYR A 168 -5.86 -2.60 -6.14
N GLU A 169 -5.44 -3.60 -5.36
CA GLU A 169 -5.59 -5.02 -5.67
C GLU A 169 -5.97 -5.82 -4.42
N ARG A 170 -6.21 -7.12 -4.60
CA ARG A 170 -6.35 -8.07 -3.49
C ARG A 170 -4.98 -8.57 -3.03
N ALA A 171 -4.83 -8.77 -1.72
CA ALA A 171 -3.64 -9.31 -1.08
C ALA A 171 -4.01 -10.30 0.03
N PRO A 172 -3.14 -11.27 0.37
CA PRO A 172 -3.29 -12.08 1.57
C PRO A 172 -3.32 -11.20 2.83
N ARG A 173 -4.31 -11.39 3.70
CA ARG A 173 -4.34 -10.80 5.05
C ARG A 173 -3.23 -11.45 5.87
N PRO A 174 -2.34 -10.66 6.48
CA PRO A 174 -1.23 -11.21 7.26
C PRO A 174 -1.72 -11.83 8.57
N VAL A 175 -0.96 -12.80 9.09
CA VAL A 175 -1.17 -13.43 10.40
C VAL A 175 -0.11 -12.93 11.37
N PRO A 176 -0.49 -12.39 12.55
CA PRO A 176 0.48 -11.80 13.48
C PRO A 176 1.42 -12.87 14.04
N GLN A 177 2.73 -12.62 13.91
CA GLN A 177 3.76 -13.47 14.51
C GLN A 177 3.99 -13.14 15.99
N ALA A 178 4.90 -13.86 16.64
CA ALA A 178 5.26 -13.58 18.03
C ALA A 178 5.71 -12.11 18.19
N GLY A 179 5.14 -11.41 19.17
CA GLY A 179 5.41 -9.98 19.39
C GLY A 179 4.72 -9.02 18.42
N GLU A 180 3.87 -9.51 17.51
CA GLU A 180 3.12 -8.68 16.56
C GLU A 180 1.63 -8.62 16.92
N VAL A 181 0.99 -7.54 16.49
CA VAL A 181 -0.45 -7.31 16.59
C VAL A 181 -0.99 -7.16 15.17
N LEU A 182 -2.07 -7.86 14.85
CA LEU A 182 -2.81 -7.62 13.63
C LEU A 182 -3.76 -6.45 13.88
N VAL A 183 -3.62 -5.41 13.07
CA VAL A 183 -4.47 -4.23 13.13
C VAL A 183 -5.35 -4.19 11.89
N ARG A 184 -6.66 -4.06 12.11
CA ARG A 184 -7.60 -3.63 11.07
C ARG A 184 -7.41 -2.13 10.89
N VAL A 185 -6.87 -1.72 9.76
CA VAL A 185 -6.43 -0.34 9.51
C VAL A 185 -7.63 0.49 9.05
N LEU A 186 -7.82 1.65 9.67
CA LEU A 186 -8.86 2.62 9.27
C LEU A 186 -8.25 3.82 8.55
N ALA A 187 -7.03 4.19 8.92
CA ALA A 187 -6.31 5.28 8.27
C ALA A 187 -4.80 4.98 8.22
N SER A 188 -4.12 5.49 7.20
CA SER A 188 -2.67 5.37 7.05
C SER A 188 -2.04 6.71 6.66
N GLY A 189 -0.92 7.06 7.28
CA GLY A 189 -0.18 8.29 6.96
C GLY A 189 0.73 8.09 5.74
N VAL A 190 0.76 9.07 4.85
CA VAL A 190 1.66 9.11 3.69
C VAL A 190 2.91 9.92 4.03
N ASN A 191 4.08 9.28 3.90
CA ASN A 191 5.37 9.86 4.20
C ASN A 191 6.24 10.01 2.94
N PRO A 192 7.18 10.98 2.91
CA PRO A 192 8.09 11.11 1.79
C PRO A 192 8.95 9.87 1.51
N VAL A 193 9.20 9.04 2.53
CA VAL A 193 9.93 7.78 2.36
C VAL A 193 9.15 6.79 1.50
N ASP A 194 7.81 6.81 1.52
CA ASP A 194 6.99 5.83 0.81
C ASP A 194 7.15 5.94 -0.72
N TRP A 195 7.12 7.16 -1.27
CA TRP A 195 7.34 7.36 -2.70
C TRP A 195 8.81 7.18 -3.09
N LYS A 196 9.76 7.51 -2.20
CA LYS A 196 11.20 7.28 -2.41
C LYS A 196 11.52 5.79 -2.48
N MET A 197 10.90 4.98 -1.62
CA MET A 197 10.99 3.52 -1.62
C MET A 197 10.42 2.95 -2.92
N ARG A 198 9.21 3.36 -3.32
CA ARG A 198 8.59 2.94 -4.59
C ARG A 198 9.44 3.27 -5.81
N GLN A 199 10.13 4.41 -5.82
CA GLN A 199 11.05 4.78 -6.91
C GLN A 199 12.42 4.10 -6.83
N GLY A 200 12.74 3.45 -5.71
CA GLY A 200 14.04 2.82 -5.49
C GLY A 200 15.17 3.80 -5.13
N LEU A 201 14.84 5.01 -4.66
CA LEU A 201 15.83 6.04 -4.30
C LEU A 201 16.54 5.76 -2.96
N VAL A 202 15.98 4.86 -2.14
CA VAL A 202 16.48 4.54 -0.79
C VAL A 202 16.84 3.05 -0.65
N GLN A 203 17.15 2.38 -1.77
CA GLN A 203 17.51 0.95 -1.80
C GLN A 203 18.71 0.59 -0.91
N ALA A 204 19.63 1.53 -0.68
CA ALA A 204 20.76 1.32 0.22
C ALA A 204 20.34 1.14 1.69
N PHE A 205 19.15 1.61 2.06
CA PHE A 205 18.63 1.56 3.43
C PHE A 205 17.49 0.55 3.59
N PHE A 206 16.72 0.31 2.52
CA PHE A 206 15.53 -0.55 2.55
C PHE A 206 15.58 -1.60 1.44
N SER A 207 15.61 -2.88 1.83
CA SER A 207 15.49 -4.01 0.90
C SER A 207 14.03 -4.40 0.75
N LEU A 208 13.49 -4.28 -0.47
CA LEU A 208 12.09 -4.59 -0.77
C LEU A 208 11.94 -5.97 -1.42
N GLN A 209 10.94 -6.71 -0.96
CA GLN A 209 10.49 -7.97 -1.54
C GLN A 209 9.19 -7.70 -2.31
N PHE A 210 9.20 -7.86 -3.63
CA PHE A 210 8.01 -7.62 -4.46
C PHE A 210 7.12 -8.88 -4.53
N PRO A 211 5.78 -8.73 -4.55
CA PRO A 211 5.05 -7.47 -4.39
C PRO A 211 5.00 -7.03 -2.92
N TYR A 212 5.20 -5.73 -2.67
CA TYR A 212 5.09 -5.15 -1.32
C TYR A 212 3.92 -4.18 -1.22
N ILE A 213 3.41 -4.01 0.00
CA ILE A 213 2.41 -3.01 0.38
C ILE A 213 3.14 -1.81 1.02
N PRO A 214 3.00 -0.57 0.51
CA PRO A 214 3.61 0.61 1.13
C PRO A 214 2.91 1.10 2.40
N GLY A 215 3.51 2.11 3.04
CA GLY A 215 2.93 2.85 4.18
C GLY A 215 3.45 2.38 5.53
N GLY A 216 4.06 3.30 6.29
CA GLY A 216 4.54 3.04 7.65
C GLY A 216 3.54 3.40 8.75
N ASP A 217 2.90 4.58 8.67
CA ASP A 217 2.01 5.07 9.73
C ASP A 217 0.60 4.50 9.62
N LEU A 218 -0.02 4.17 10.76
CA LEU A 218 -1.40 3.66 10.79
C LEU A 218 -2.16 4.08 12.04
N ALA A 219 -3.48 4.12 11.91
CA ALA A 219 -4.43 4.05 13.01
C ALA A 219 -5.54 3.05 12.68
N GLY A 220 -5.95 2.29 13.69
CA GLY A 220 -6.83 1.15 13.47
C GLY A 220 -7.36 0.52 14.74
N ILE A 221 -7.97 -0.65 14.58
CA ILE A 221 -8.50 -1.45 15.69
C ILE A 221 -7.69 -2.74 15.77
N VAL A 222 -7.32 -3.15 16.98
CA VAL A 222 -6.70 -4.46 17.21
C VAL A 222 -7.67 -5.55 16.79
N GLU A 223 -7.27 -6.35 15.83
CA GLU A 223 -8.05 -7.45 15.27
C GLU A 223 -7.65 -8.77 15.92
N GLU A 224 -6.34 -9.01 16.07
CA GLU A 224 -5.77 -10.21 16.67
C GLU A 224 -4.41 -9.88 17.30
N VAL A 225 -4.01 -10.64 18.32
CA VAL A 225 -2.70 -10.51 18.96
C VAL A 225 -1.88 -11.78 18.77
N GLY A 226 -0.63 -11.61 18.37
CA GLY A 226 0.30 -12.71 18.20
C GLY A 226 0.84 -13.24 19.54
N PRO A 227 1.53 -14.40 19.52
CA PRO A 227 2.08 -15.00 20.74
C PRO A 227 2.99 -14.05 21.53
N GLY A 228 2.85 -14.04 22.85
CA GLY A 228 3.69 -13.25 23.76
C GLY A 228 3.32 -11.77 23.89
N VAL A 229 2.32 -11.28 23.14
CA VAL A 229 1.79 -9.92 23.31
C VAL A 229 0.79 -9.89 24.46
N THR A 230 1.02 -9.03 25.45
CA THR A 230 0.16 -8.88 26.64
C THR A 230 -0.42 -7.49 26.84
N GLY A 231 0.13 -6.47 26.16
CA GLY A 231 -0.30 -5.07 26.29
C GLY A 231 -1.50 -4.67 25.42
N PHE A 232 -2.01 -5.58 24.57
CA PHE A 232 -3.09 -5.31 23.63
C PHE A 232 -4.15 -6.41 23.64
N GLN A 233 -5.39 -6.05 23.30
CA GLN A 233 -6.52 -6.97 23.15
C GLN A 233 -7.41 -6.54 21.98
N LYS A 234 -8.11 -7.51 21.37
CA LYS A 234 -9.06 -7.28 20.27
C LYS A 234 -10.05 -6.16 20.63
N GLY A 235 -10.34 -5.29 19.66
CA GLY A 235 -11.28 -4.17 19.78
C GLY A 235 -10.68 -2.86 20.27
N GLN A 236 -9.43 -2.83 20.73
CA GLN A 236 -8.79 -1.57 21.14
C GLN A 236 -8.45 -0.69 19.95
N LYS A 237 -8.70 0.62 20.09
CA LYS A 237 -8.25 1.64 19.14
C LYS A 237 -6.76 1.93 19.35
N VAL A 238 -5.98 1.77 18.29
CA VAL A 238 -4.52 1.86 18.32
C VAL A 238 -3.99 2.69 17.17
N TYR A 239 -2.79 3.22 17.35
CA TYR A 239 -2.04 3.90 16.31
C TYR A 239 -0.54 3.59 16.45
N GLY A 240 0.21 3.72 15.37
CA GLY A 240 1.63 3.41 15.40
C GLY A 240 2.25 3.25 14.03
N TYR A 241 3.34 2.48 13.99
CA TYR A 241 4.18 2.35 12.81
C TYR A 241 4.48 0.89 12.48
N THR A 242 4.11 0.46 11.29
CA THR A 242 4.52 -0.85 10.75
C THR A 242 5.89 -0.74 10.08
N ALA A 243 6.77 -1.70 10.38
CA ALA A 243 8.15 -1.66 9.93
C ALA A 243 8.24 -1.85 8.40
N ILE A 244 8.86 -0.90 7.70
CA ILE A 244 8.99 -0.88 6.24
C ILE A 244 10.14 -1.75 5.67
N ASN A 245 10.80 -2.56 6.52
CA ASN A 245 11.94 -3.43 6.16
C ASN A 245 11.49 -4.77 5.56
N GLY A 246 10.78 -4.73 4.43
CA GLY A 246 10.35 -5.93 3.70
C GLY A 246 9.11 -6.63 4.28
N LYS A 247 8.43 -6.02 5.25
CA LYS A 247 7.09 -6.44 5.71
C LYS A 247 6.00 -5.66 4.96
N GLN A 248 4.78 -6.17 5.01
CA GLN A 248 3.63 -5.53 4.36
C GLN A 248 3.19 -4.29 5.14
N GLY A 249 3.12 -3.15 4.47
CA GLY A 249 2.78 -1.85 5.07
C GLY A 249 1.29 -1.66 5.39
N SER A 250 0.92 -0.42 5.64
CA SER A 250 -0.40 0.01 6.14
C SER A 250 -1.35 0.54 5.07
N TYR A 251 -0.95 0.58 3.79
CA TYR A 251 -1.86 0.88 2.68
C TYR A 251 -2.73 -0.35 2.34
N ALA A 252 -3.37 -0.93 3.34
CA ALA A 252 -4.14 -2.16 3.29
C ALA A 252 -5.18 -2.18 4.40
N GLU A 253 -6.25 -2.96 4.24
CA GLU A 253 -7.29 -3.12 5.26
C GLU A 253 -6.76 -3.76 6.55
N TYR A 254 -5.69 -4.57 6.46
CA TYR A 254 -5.04 -5.18 7.62
C TYR A 254 -3.51 -5.15 7.47
N THR A 255 -2.82 -4.99 8.59
CA THR A 255 -1.36 -5.14 8.64
C THR A 255 -0.91 -5.66 10.01
N THR A 256 0.23 -6.34 10.06
CA THR A 256 0.86 -6.71 11.33
C THR A 256 1.84 -5.62 11.77
N VAL A 257 1.82 -5.32 13.06
CA VAL A 257 2.61 -4.25 13.66
C VAL A 257 3.35 -4.83 14.85
N PRO A 258 4.67 -4.59 15.01
CA PRO A 258 5.36 -4.92 16.25
C PRO A 258 4.67 -4.24 17.43
N ALA A 259 4.38 -4.99 18.49
CA ALA A 259 3.74 -4.44 19.69
C ALA A 259 4.55 -3.28 20.31
N SER A 260 5.88 -3.27 20.11
CA SER A 260 6.82 -2.23 20.53
C SER A 260 6.78 -0.95 19.69
N SER A 261 5.98 -0.89 18.64
CA SER A 261 5.81 0.28 17.76
C SER A 261 4.32 0.67 17.63
N LEU A 262 3.51 0.23 18.60
CA LEU A 262 2.07 0.46 18.67
C LEU A 262 1.71 1.07 20.04
N ALA A 263 0.71 1.92 20.08
CA ALA A 263 0.14 2.46 21.32
C ALA A 263 -1.37 2.60 21.20
N LEU A 264 -2.04 2.74 22.36
CA LEU A 264 -3.45 3.12 22.38
C LEU A 264 -3.59 4.54 21.81
N MET A 265 -4.60 4.72 20.98
CA MET A 265 -4.90 6.01 20.37
C MET A 265 -5.39 7.00 21.44
N PRO A 266 -5.04 8.30 21.34
CA PRO A 266 -5.65 9.35 22.16
C PRO A 266 -7.18 9.31 22.03
N ALA A 267 -7.89 9.44 23.15
CA ALA A 267 -9.34 9.22 23.20
C ALA A 267 -10.13 10.25 22.38
N ALA A 268 -9.59 11.47 22.27
CA ALA A 268 -10.24 12.60 21.59
C ALA A 268 -10.08 12.58 20.06
N LEU A 269 -9.24 11.70 19.49
CA LEU A 269 -8.87 11.77 18.08
C LEU A 269 -9.70 10.85 17.19
N SER A 270 -9.89 11.31 15.95
CA SER A 270 -10.31 10.44 14.84
C SER A 270 -9.15 9.54 14.40
N PHE A 271 -9.47 8.42 13.73
CA PHE A 271 -8.44 7.56 13.12
C PHE A 271 -7.59 8.32 12.09
N LEU A 272 -8.20 9.25 11.33
CA LEU A 272 -7.49 10.06 10.33
C LEU A 272 -6.43 10.95 10.98
N ASP A 273 -6.79 11.62 12.08
CA ASP A 273 -5.86 12.45 12.83
C ASP A 273 -4.77 11.60 13.48
N ALA A 274 -5.14 10.47 14.09
CA ALA A 274 -4.19 9.58 14.75
C ALA A 274 -3.14 9.00 13.79
N ALA A 275 -3.54 8.61 12.57
CA ALA A 275 -2.63 8.10 11.55
C ALA A 275 -1.62 9.16 11.05
N SER A 276 -1.88 10.45 11.30
CA SER A 276 -0.98 11.54 10.92
C SER A 276 0.21 11.72 11.86
N ILE A 277 0.21 11.08 13.03
CA ILE A 277 1.11 11.38 14.15
C ILE A 277 2.44 10.60 14.15
N PRO A 278 2.47 9.25 13.99
CA PRO A 278 3.55 8.42 14.54
C PRO A 278 4.96 8.81 14.05
N THR A 279 5.19 8.83 12.73
CA THR A 279 6.49 9.23 12.16
C THR A 279 6.86 10.68 12.51
N GLY A 280 5.91 11.62 12.38
CA GLY A 280 6.17 13.05 12.59
C GLY A 280 6.59 13.35 14.02
N ALA A 281 5.80 12.86 14.99
CA ALA A 281 6.03 13.10 16.41
C ALA A 281 7.27 12.39 16.94
N ALA A 282 7.51 11.13 16.52
CA ALA A 282 8.70 10.40 16.95
C ALA A 282 10.00 11.04 16.41
N THR A 283 9.97 11.53 15.17
CA THR A 283 11.10 12.25 14.57
C THR A 283 11.36 13.56 15.32
N ALA A 284 10.31 14.32 15.66
CA ALA A 284 10.46 15.55 16.44
C ALA A 284 11.03 15.28 17.84
N TRP A 285 10.49 14.28 18.55
CA TRP A 285 10.92 13.90 19.89
C TRP A 285 12.40 13.54 19.93
N GLN A 286 12.82 12.58 19.10
CA GLN A 286 14.21 12.12 19.05
C GLN A 286 15.16 13.24 18.60
N GLY A 287 14.80 13.98 17.55
CA GLY A 287 15.67 15.03 17.04
C GLY A 287 15.87 16.17 18.04
N LEU A 288 14.85 16.52 18.84
CA LEU A 288 14.97 17.53 19.89
C LEU A 288 15.71 17.01 21.13
N PHE A 289 15.31 15.86 21.66
CA PHE A 289 15.72 15.43 23.00
C PHE A 289 16.84 14.40 23.00
N ASP A 290 16.85 13.48 22.04
CA ASP A 290 17.85 12.40 22.01
C ASP A 290 19.10 12.82 21.26
N TYR A 291 18.95 13.51 20.12
CA TYR A 291 20.08 13.97 19.30
C TYR A 291 20.42 15.44 19.56
N GLY A 292 19.41 16.32 19.62
CA GLY A 292 19.60 17.75 19.82
C GLY A 292 19.86 18.16 21.26
N LYS A 293 19.55 17.28 22.23
CA LYS A 293 19.72 17.51 23.67
C LYS A 293 19.14 18.84 24.17
N LEU A 294 18.04 19.31 23.56
CA LEU A 294 17.44 20.61 23.85
C LEU A 294 17.11 20.79 25.35
N GLN A 295 17.50 21.92 25.90
CA GLN A 295 17.23 22.36 27.27
C GLN A 295 16.32 23.58 27.30
N ALA A 296 15.63 23.79 28.43
CA ALA A 296 14.86 25.00 28.66
C ALA A 296 15.75 26.24 28.58
N GLY A 297 15.22 27.34 28.03
CA GLY A 297 15.93 28.61 27.85
C GLY A 297 16.86 28.67 26.63
N GLN A 298 17.06 27.55 25.91
CA GLN A 298 17.83 27.56 24.66
C GLN A 298 17.02 28.10 23.49
N ARG A 299 17.71 28.60 22.46
CA ARG A 299 17.10 29.05 21.20
C ARG A 299 17.16 27.93 20.15
N VAL A 300 16.02 27.59 19.55
CA VAL A 300 15.93 26.60 18.47
C VAL A 300 15.37 27.21 17.20
N LEU A 301 16.02 26.94 16.06
CA LEU A 301 15.50 27.26 14.74
C LEU A 301 14.91 26.01 14.09
N VAL A 302 13.62 26.05 13.73
CA VAL A 302 12.90 24.96 13.08
C VAL A 302 12.72 25.29 11.60
N LEU A 303 13.40 24.53 10.74
CA LEU A 303 13.25 24.65 9.30
C LEU A 303 12.07 23.78 8.82
N GLY A 304 11.10 24.39 8.12
CA GLY A 304 9.91 23.68 7.64
C GLY A 304 8.85 23.47 8.73
N ALA A 305 8.65 24.48 9.59
CA ALA A 305 7.84 24.41 10.80
C ALA A 305 6.35 24.10 10.58
N ALA A 306 5.82 24.40 9.40
CA ALA A 306 4.42 24.10 9.06
C ALA A 306 4.20 22.65 8.58
N GLY A 307 5.27 21.88 8.39
CA GLY A 307 5.22 20.52 7.87
C GLY A 307 4.87 19.47 8.92
N GLY A 308 4.77 18.22 8.47
CA GLY A 308 4.38 17.07 9.31
C GLY A 308 5.33 16.75 10.47
N VAL A 309 6.63 17.05 10.35
CA VAL A 309 7.59 16.91 11.45
C VAL A 309 7.72 18.24 12.19
N GLY A 310 7.95 19.33 11.45
CA GLY A 310 8.23 20.66 12.02
C GLY A 310 7.15 21.17 12.97
N SER A 311 5.87 20.85 12.72
CA SER A 311 4.77 21.25 13.60
C SER A 311 4.83 20.60 14.98
N PHE A 312 5.32 19.35 15.10
CA PHE A 312 5.59 18.74 16.39
C PHE A 312 6.85 19.31 17.04
N VAL A 313 7.88 19.64 16.24
CA VAL A 313 9.12 20.24 16.75
C VAL A 313 8.83 21.58 17.45
N VAL A 314 8.02 22.44 16.83
CA VAL A 314 7.64 23.74 17.40
C VAL A 314 6.97 23.55 18.76
N GLN A 315 5.95 22.69 18.82
CA GLN A 315 5.17 22.45 20.03
C GLN A 315 6.01 21.85 21.15
N LEU A 316 6.79 20.79 20.84
CA LEU A 316 7.62 20.11 21.84
C LEU A 316 8.76 20.99 22.34
N ALA A 317 9.35 21.83 21.49
CA ALA A 317 10.35 22.80 21.91
C ALA A 317 9.75 23.90 22.80
N HIS A 318 8.57 24.41 22.44
CA HIS A 318 7.83 25.38 23.25
C HIS A 318 7.49 24.80 24.62
N LEU A 319 6.94 23.58 24.69
CA LEU A 319 6.64 22.87 25.95
C LEU A 319 7.89 22.61 26.79
N LYS A 320 9.05 22.44 26.15
CA LYS A 320 10.34 22.31 26.85
C LYS A 320 10.81 23.64 27.46
N GLY A 321 10.19 24.76 27.12
CA GLY A 321 10.59 26.10 27.54
C GLY A 321 11.74 26.68 26.72
N ALA A 322 11.94 26.22 25.48
CA ALA A 322 12.87 26.83 24.55
C ALA A 322 12.26 28.04 23.85
N TYR A 323 13.10 28.93 23.35
CA TYR A 323 12.70 30.02 22.48
C TYR A 323 12.70 29.55 21.02
N VAL A 324 11.55 29.55 20.37
CA VAL A 324 11.33 28.88 19.09
C VAL A 324 11.30 29.89 17.94
N LEU A 325 12.34 29.84 17.11
CA LEU A 325 12.35 30.47 15.79
C LEU A 325 11.89 29.46 14.75
N ALA A 326 11.03 29.85 13.82
CA ALA A 326 10.44 28.95 12.86
C ALA A 326 10.43 29.54 11.45
N THR A 327 10.73 28.72 10.44
CA THR A 327 10.52 29.13 9.04
C THR A 327 9.19 28.59 8.51
N ALA A 328 8.40 29.47 7.90
CA ALA A 328 7.11 29.14 7.30
C ALA A 328 6.81 30.08 6.12
N SER A 329 5.94 29.64 5.20
CA SER A 329 5.40 30.53 4.16
C SER A 329 4.44 31.56 4.77
N SER A 330 4.18 32.65 4.06
CA SER A 330 3.27 33.71 4.53
C SER A 330 1.93 33.18 5.05
N GLU A 331 1.32 32.23 4.33
CA GLU A 331 0.02 31.62 4.68
C GLU A 331 0.05 30.73 5.92
N ASN A 332 1.24 30.27 6.33
CA ASN A 332 1.41 29.32 7.42
C ASN A 332 1.92 29.97 8.71
N GLN A 333 2.15 31.28 8.73
CA GLN A 333 2.73 31.94 9.89
C GLN A 333 1.81 31.88 11.11
N ASP A 334 0.52 32.17 10.94
CA ASP A 334 -0.42 32.17 12.07
C ASP A 334 -0.62 30.77 12.63
N TYR A 335 -0.63 29.77 11.76
CA TYR A 335 -0.61 28.36 12.17
C TYR A 335 0.62 28.08 13.04
N VAL A 336 1.83 28.39 12.56
CA VAL A 336 3.05 28.09 13.31
C VAL A 336 3.16 28.90 14.62
N ARG A 337 2.69 30.14 14.66
CA ARG A 337 2.55 30.92 15.91
C ARG A 337 1.60 30.25 16.89
N SER A 338 0.46 29.76 16.42
CA SER A 338 -0.51 29.05 17.27
C SER A 338 0.03 27.75 17.88
N LEU A 339 1.10 27.19 17.29
CA LEU A 339 1.82 26.02 17.81
C LEU A 339 2.88 26.37 18.88
N GLY A 340 3.13 27.65 19.15
CA GLY A 340 4.10 28.10 20.15
C GLY A 340 5.42 28.65 19.59
N ALA A 341 5.48 29.02 18.31
CA ALA A 341 6.64 29.74 17.77
C ALA A 341 6.68 31.19 18.27
N ASP A 342 7.83 31.60 18.81
CA ASP A 342 8.08 32.97 19.30
C ASP A 342 8.41 33.94 18.14
N GLU A 343 9.20 33.48 17.17
CA GLU A 343 9.55 34.22 15.95
C GLU A 343 9.24 33.37 14.72
N VAL A 344 8.63 33.98 13.70
CA VAL A 344 8.35 33.31 12.43
C VAL A 344 8.96 34.08 11.26
N ILE A 345 9.85 33.42 10.53
CA ILE A 345 10.57 33.94 9.38
C ILE A 345 9.86 33.49 8.10
N ASP A 346 9.44 34.48 7.30
CA ASP A 346 8.81 34.25 6.01
C ASP A 346 9.84 33.92 4.93
N TYR A 347 10.09 32.64 4.70
CA TYR A 347 11.08 32.25 3.69
C TYR A 347 10.66 32.63 2.26
N THR A 348 9.42 33.04 2.01
CA THR A 348 8.95 33.46 0.68
C THR A 348 9.27 34.92 0.36
N LYS A 349 9.62 35.71 1.38
CA LYS A 349 9.89 37.16 1.25
C LYS A 349 11.38 37.51 1.33
N VAL A 350 12.21 36.56 1.71
CA VAL A 350 13.66 36.71 1.77
C VAL A 350 14.32 35.59 0.96
N PRO A 351 15.41 35.87 0.24
CA PRO A 351 16.22 34.80 -0.35
C PRO A 351 16.69 33.80 0.72
N PRO A 352 16.90 32.52 0.37
CA PRO A 352 17.39 31.50 1.31
C PRO A 352 18.64 31.93 2.09
N GLU A 353 19.56 32.64 1.42
CA GLU A 353 20.79 33.20 1.98
C GLU A 353 20.56 34.29 3.04
N GLU A 354 19.37 34.88 3.09
CA GLU A 354 18.99 35.97 4.01
C GLU A 354 18.04 35.51 5.12
N ILE A 355 17.55 34.27 5.10
CA ILE A 355 16.71 33.68 6.18
C ILE A 355 17.40 33.87 7.54
N THR A 356 18.71 33.71 7.57
CA THR A 356 19.56 33.90 8.75
C THR A 356 19.86 35.35 9.09
N GLY A 357 19.77 36.27 8.13
CA GLY A 357 20.12 37.68 8.32
C GLY A 357 19.16 38.43 9.24
N SER A 358 17.96 37.89 9.44
CA SER A 358 16.96 38.42 10.38
C SER A 358 17.16 37.92 11.83
N ILE A 359 18.03 36.93 12.04
CA ILE A 359 18.27 36.32 13.35
C ILE A 359 19.40 37.08 14.03
N THR A 360 19.06 37.82 15.09
CA THR A 360 20.01 38.70 15.80
C THR A 360 20.88 37.97 16.81
N ASP A 361 20.34 36.92 17.43
CA ASP A 361 21.00 36.12 18.45
C ASP A 361 21.28 34.70 17.93
N ALA A 362 22.48 34.21 18.20
CA ALA A 362 22.86 32.86 17.80
C ALA A 362 21.93 31.80 18.42
N VAL A 363 21.64 30.75 17.68
CA VAL A 363 20.79 29.63 18.11
C VAL A 363 21.63 28.48 18.66
N ASP A 364 21.07 27.73 19.61
CA ASP A 364 21.70 26.55 20.20
C ASP A 364 21.52 25.30 19.32
N LEU A 365 20.34 25.18 18.72
CA LEU A 365 19.90 24.02 17.97
C LEU A 365 19.21 24.46 16.67
N ILE A 366 19.53 23.79 15.57
CA ILE A 366 18.73 23.82 14.35
C ILE A 366 18.10 22.45 14.17
N PHE A 367 16.78 22.40 14.02
CA PHE A 367 16.08 21.22 13.54
C PHE A 367 15.76 21.39 12.06
N ASP A 368 16.32 20.52 11.23
CA ASP A 368 16.17 20.55 9.79
C ASP A 368 15.22 19.46 9.28
N ALA A 369 14.04 19.89 8.79
CA ALA A 369 13.09 19.05 8.08
C ALA A 369 12.99 19.38 6.57
N VAL A 370 13.92 20.20 6.04
CA VAL A 370 13.91 20.70 4.65
C VAL A 370 15.07 20.14 3.85
N GLY A 371 16.28 20.15 4.42
CA GLY A 371 17.52 19.76 3.77
C GLY A 371 18.05 20.79 2.77
N GLY A 372 19.06 20.36 2.00
CA GLY A 372 19.66 21.14 0.92
C GLY A 372 20.25 22.49 1.35
N LYS A 373 20.24 23.46 0.44
CA LYS A 373 20.88 24.77 0.63
C LYS A 373 20.37 25.54 1.85
N THR A 374 19.08 25.40 2.16
CA THR A 374 18.48 26.08 3.32
C THR A 374 19.11 25.59 4.62
N ALA A 375 19.30 24.28 4.77
CA ALA A 375 19.97 23.71 5.95
C ALA A 375 21.43 24.14 6.02
N GLU A 376 22.17 24.06 4.90
CA GLU A 376 23.58 24.48 4.81
C GLU A 376 23.77 25.96 5.21
N GLN A 377 22.94 26.86 4.69
CA GLN A 377 23.04 28.29 5.00
C GLN A 377 22.69 28.60 6.46
N SER A 378 21.74 27.84 7.04
CA SER A 378 21.28 28.06 8.41
C SER A 378 22.37 27.79 9.44
N VAL A 379 23.42 27.02 9.12
CA VAL A 379 24.56 26.77 10.02
C VAL A 379 25.20 28.05 10.55
N ARG A 380 25.14 29.13 9.77
CA ARG A 380 25.75 30.43 10.13
C ARG A 380 25.16 31.08 11.38
N VAL A 381 23.92 30.73 11.75
CA VAL A 381 23.28 31.26 12.97
C VAL A 381 23.47 30.37 14.18
N LEU A 382 24.04 29.17 14.02
CA LEU A 382 24.41 28.36 15.16
C LEU A 382 25.54 29.04 15.93
N ARG A 383 25.42 29.06 17.26
CA ARG A 383 26.57 29.38 18.09
C ARG A 383 27.64 28.31 17.93
N ARG A 384 28.90 28.66 18.24
CA ARG A 384 29.97 27.66 18.35
C ARG A 384 29.57 26.57 19.35
N GLY A 385 29.78 25.32 18.96
CA GLY A 385 29.36 24.12 19.69
C GLY A 385 27.85 23.87 19.69
N GLY A 386 27.06 24.63 18.93
CA GLY A 386 25.66 24.31 18.66
C GLY A 386 25.52 23.17 17.66
N THR A 387 24.30 22.65 17.53
CA THR A 387 24.03 21.42 16.77
C THR A 387 22.97 21.67 15.69
N LEU A 388 23.20 21.16 14.48
CA LEU A 388 22.20 20.98 13.45
C LEU A 388 21.80 19.50 13.42
N VAL A 389 20.54 19.22 13.73
CA VAL A 389 19.94 17.88 13.63
C VAL A 389 19.04 17.85 12.41
N SER A 390 19.34 17.01 11.43
CA SER A 390 18.55 16.85 10.21
C SER A 390 17.82 15.50 10.18
N ALA A 391 16.55 15.56 9.81
CA ALA A 391 15.72 14.39 9.52
C ALA A 391 15.73 14.01 8.02
N VAL A 392 16.45 14.76 7.18
CA VAL A 392 16.38 14.63 5.71
C VAL A 392 17.68 14.09 5.12
N SER A 393 18.83 14.61 5.56
CA SER A 393 20.14 14.25 5.00
C SER A 393 21.28 14.58 5.96
N GLN A 394 22.42 13.92 5.79
CA GLN A 394 23.65 14.22 6.52
C GLN A 394 24.11 15.67 6.28
N PRO A 395 24.23 16.51 7.32
CA PRO A 395 24.84 17.84 7.19
C PRO A 395 26.31 17.71 6.77
N ALA A 396 26.76 18.62 5.91
CA ALA A 396 28.12 18.62 5.35
C ALA A 396 29.18 18.75 6.48
N PRO A 397 30.02 17.72 6.71
CA PRO A 397 30.98 17.73 7.83
C PRO A 397 31.95 18.90 7.79
N GLU A 398 32.44 19.27 6.61
CA GLU A 398 33.41 20.34 6.40
C GLU A 398 32.81 21.70 6.80
N LEU A 399 31.53 21.91 6.47
CA LEU A 399 30.79 23.11 6.86
C LEU A 399 30.56 23.18 8.37
N MET A 400 30.28 22.03 9.00
CA MET A 400 30.15 21.98 10.47
C MET A 400 31.47 22.35 11.14
N GLU A 401 32.59 21.81 10.64
CA GLU A 401 33.94 22.07 11.16
C GLU A 401 34.34 23.54 10.99
N GLU A 402 34.11 24.12 9.81
CA GLU A 402 34.39 25.54 9.51
C GLU A 402 33.71 26.47 10.54
N HIS A 403 32.45 26.19 10.87
CA HIS A 403 31.68 26.97 11.83
C HIS A 403 31.90 26.55 13.29
N GLY A 404 32.64 25.46 13.55
CA GLY A 404 32.84 24.91 14.88
C GLY A 404 31.53 24.42 15.52
N THR A 405 30.69 23.74 14.73
CA THR A 405 29.36 23.23 15.08
C THR A 405 29.29 21.72 14.90
N GLN A 406 28.16 21.10 15.25
CA GLN A 406 27.92 19.65 15.09
C GLN A 406 26.78 19.40 14.12
N GLY A 407 26.96 18.44 13.21
CA GLY A 407 25.91 18.02 12.27
C GLY A 407 25.53 16.56 12.49
N ILE A 408 24.24 16.31 12.74
CA ILE A 408 23.71 14.98 12.99
C ILE A 408 22.60 14.69 11.99
N PHE A 409 22.68 13.56 11.31
CA PHE A 409 21.54 12.96 10.60
C PHE A 409 21.12 11.69 11.32
N PHE A 410 19.81 11.48 11.39
CA PHE A 410 19.25 10.31 12.02
C PHE A 410 17.98 9.85 11.30
N LEU A 411 17.67 8.57 11.46
CA LEU A 411 16.37 7.99 11.12
C LEU A 411 15.66 7.66 12.43
N ALA A 412 14.46 8.20 12.61
CA ALA A 412 13.71 8.01 13.83
C ALA A 412 13.31 6.54 14.00
N THR A 413 13.44 6.03 15.22
CA THR A 413 12.84 4.75 15.61
C THR A 413 11.50 5.01 16.29
N ILE A 414 10.40 4.50 15.74
CA ILE A 414 9.08 4.69 16.35
C ILE A 414 8.86 3.61 17.41
N THR A 415 8.72 4.01 18.67
CA THR A 415 8.50 3.11 19.80
C THR A 415 7.20 3.41 20.54
N SER A 416 6.64 2.39 21.18
CA SER A 416 5.43 2.49 22.00
C SER A 416 5.56 3.54 23.10
N GLU A 417 6.74 3.70 23.71
CA GLU A 417 6.98 4.67 24.78
C GLU A 417 6.85 6.10 24.28
N ILE A 418 7.43 6.40 23.11
CA ILE A 418 7.32 7.73 22.49
C ILE A 418 5.86 7.99 22.11
N LEU A 419 5.19 7.01 21.50
CA LEU A 419 3.78 7.16 21.13
C LEU A 419 2.90 7.39 22.36
N GLN A 420 3.07 6.63 23.45
CA GLN A 420 2.31 6.83 24.69
C GLN A 420 2.53 8.23 25.29
N ALA A 421 3.77 8.74 25.28
CA ALA A 421 4.06 10.09 25.74
C ALA A 421 3.37 11.16 24.89
N ILE A 422 3.40 11.01 23.56
CA ILE A 422 2.70 11.91 22.64
C ILE A 422 1.18 11.82 22.83
N ALA A 423 0.65 10.63 23.04
CA ALA A 423 -0.77 10.44 23.26
C ALA A 423 -1.26 11.17 24.52
N ALA A 424 -0.51 11.05 25.62
CA ALA A 424 -0.80 11.78 26.86
C ALA A 424 -0.79 13.30 26.64
N LEU A 425 0.21 13.84 25.94
CA LEU A 425 0.29 15.27 25.63
C LEU A 425 -0.89 15.77 24.78
N ILE A 426 -1.41 14.93 23.89
CA ILE A 426 -2.59 15.25 23.07
C ILE A 426 -3.86 15.21 23.92
N ASP A 427 -4.06 14.17 24.73
CA ASP A 427 -5.23 14.05 25.61
C ASP A 427 -5.28 15.18 26.66
N GLU A 428 -4.13 15.69 27.10
CA GLU A 428 -4.03 16.88 27.96
C GLU A 428 -4.28 18.21 27.22
N GLY A 429 -4.30 18.20 25.90
CA GLY A 429 -4.44 19.40 25.05
C GLY A 429 -3.17 20.23 24.92
N SER A 430 -2.01 19.72 25.39
CA SER A 430 -0.71 20.38 25.31
C SER A 430 -0.09 20.30 23.91
N VAL A 431 -0.44 19.26 23.14
CA VAL A 431 -0.03 19.08 21.74
C VAL A 431 -1.25 18.91 20.85
N GLN A 432 -1.28 19.62 19.74
CA GLN A 432 -2.29 19.55 18.70
C GLN A 432 -1.81 18.70 17.53
N THR A 433 -2.76 18.07 16.85
CA THR A 433 -2.49 17.32 15.62
C THR A 433 -2.19 18.27 14.46
N PRO A 434 -1.32 17.86 13.52
CA PRO A 434 -1.05 18.65 12.34
C PRO A 434 -2.29 18.70 11.43
N ARG A 435 -2.40 19.76 10.62
CA ARG A 435 -3.40 19.80 9.55
C ARG A 435 -3.25 18.59 8.62
N THR A 436 -4.37 17.97 8.25
CA THR A 436 -4.39 16.77 7.41
C THR A 436 -5.07 17.04 6.07
N THR A 437 -4.54 16.45 5.00
CA THR A 437 -5.23 16.31 3.70
C THR A 437 -5.55 14.83 3.52
N VAL A 438 -6.83 14.51 3.31
CA VAL A 438 -7.32 13.14 3.27
C VAL A 438 -7.61 12.73 1.84
N PHE A 439 -7.14 11.54 1.45
CA PHE A 439 -7.49 10.88 0.20
C PHE A 439 -8.09 9.50 0.51
N PRO A 440 -9.06 9.01 -0.29
CA PRO A 440 -9.42 7.60 -0.22
C PRO A 440 -8.24 6.73 -0.69
N LEU A 441 -8.13 5.49 -0.20
CA LEU A 441 -7.03 4.57 -0.55
C LEU A 441 -6.84 4.39 -2.07
N GLN A 442 -7.92 4.41 -2.84
CA GLN A 442 -7.90 4.27 -4.30
C GLN A 442 -7.21 5.46 -5.00
N GLU A 443 -7.11 6.60 -4.33
CA GLU A 443 -6.44 7.83 -4.80
C GLU A 443 -5.00 7.96 -4.25
N VAL A 444 -4.39 6.85 -3.82
CA VAL A 444 -2.99 6.83 -3.32
C VAL A 444 -1.99 7.43 -4.32
N ARG A 445 -2.29 7.38 -5.62
CA ARG A 445 -1.48 8.00 -6.67
C ARG A 445 -1.40 9.51 -6.45
N GLN A 446 -2.54 10.17 -6.32
CA GLN A 446 -2.64 11.61 -6.09
C GLN A 446 -1.97 12.01 -4.77
N ALA A 447 -2.14 11.19 -3.73
CA ALA A 447 -1.49 11.39 -2.44
C ALA A 447 0.05 11.35 -2.55
N HIS A 448 0.61 10.37 -3.27
CA HIS A 448 2.05 10.28 -3.54
C HIS A 448 2.56 11.45 -4.40
N GLU A 449 1.80 11.86 -5.42
CA GLU A 449 2.16 13.00 -6.28
C GLU A 449 2.16 14.32 -5.50
N LEU A 450 1.19 14.52 -4.59
CA LEU A 450 1.16 15.67 -3.70
C LEU A 450 2.35 15.65 -2.73
N SER A 451 2.63 14.49 -2.11
CA SER A 451 3.78 14.31 -1.21
C SER A 451 5.11 14.63 -1.89
N ALA A 452 5.29 14.21 -3.15
CA ALA A 452 6.52 14.43 -3.90
C ALA A 452 6.75 15.91 -4.29
N LYS A 453 5.69 16.74 -4.35
CA LYS A 453 5.80 18.15 -4.72
C LYS A 453 6.35 19.04 -3.60
N ALA A 454 6.52 18.55 -2.37
CA ALA A 454 7.15 19.25 -1.23
C ALA A 454 6.54 20.63 -0.81
N HIS A 455 5.32 20.96 -1.28
CA HIS A 455 4.69 22.28 -1.05
C HIS A 455 3.34 22.23 -0.31
N GLY A 456 3.00 21.12 0.35
CA GLY A 456 1.77 21.01 1.15
C GLY A 456 2.07 21.21 2.63
N GLY A 457 1.47 22.22 3.26
CA GLY A 457 1.45 22.30 4.74
C GLY A 457 0.74 21.08 5.34
N GLY A 458 1.23 20.58 6.47
CA GLY A 458 0.59 19.47 7.20
C GLY A 458 0.99 18.06 6.76
N ARG A 459 0.06 17.12 6.95
CA ARG A 459 0.20 15.67 6.73
C ARG A 459 -0.80 15.18 5.67
N ILE A 460 -0.44 14.12 4.95
CA ILE A 460 -1.34 13.46 4.00
C ILE A 460 -1.75 12.12 4.63
N VAL A 461 -3.03 11.79 4.58
CA VAL A 461 -3.60 10.58 5.17
C VAL A 461 -4.48 9.87 4.14
N LEU A 462 -4.36 8.55 4.06
CA LEU A 462 -5.26 7.69 3.31
C LEU A 462 -6.37 7.18 4.23
N GLN A 463 -7.61 7.38 3.84
CA GLN A 463 -8.76 6.69 4.43
C GLN A 463 -8.84 5.28 3.86
N ILE A 464 -8.71 4.27 4.72
CA ILE A 464 -8.73 2.86 4.33
C ILE A 464 -10.15 2.30 4.38
N ALA A 465 -10.86 2.56 5.48
CA ALA A 465 -12.25 2.17 5.68
C ALA A 465 -13.01 3.23 6.49
N ASP A 466 -14.33 3.28 6.31
CA ASP A 466 -15.21 4.18 7.07
C ASP A 466 -15.52 3.59 8.45
N GLU A 467 -15.42 4.40 9.51
CA GLU A 467 -15.76 4.02 10.88
C GLU A 467 -17.25 3.62 11.01
N HIS A 468 -18.13 4.18 10.17
CA HIS A 468 -19.57 3.90 10.20
C HIS A 468 -19.97 2.61 9.48
N ALA A 469 -19.17 2.13 8.52
CA ALA A 469 -19.39 0.82 7.91
C ALA A 469 -19.23 -0.32 8.94
N LEU A 470 -18.45 -0.09 10.00
CA LEU A 470 -18.04 -1.09 11.01
C LEU A 470 -19.15 -1.51 11.98
N SER A 471 -20.17 -0.67 12.13
CA SER A 471 -21.29 -0.95 13.05
C SER A 471 -22.26 -2.00 12.50
N ARG A 472 -22.21 -2.31 11.19
CA ARG A 472 -23.11 -3.27 10.54
C ARG A 472 -22.60 -4.70 10.62
N ASP A 473 -21.28 -4.89 10.72
CA ASP A 473 -20.68 -6.23 10.77
C ASP A 473 -20.73 -6.83 12.19
N VAL A 474 -20.80 -6.00 13.23
CA VAL A 474 -20.92 -6.45 14.63
C VAL A 474 -22.34 -6.91 15.00
N GLU A 475 -23.35 -6.53 14.22
CA GLU A 475 -24.74 -7.00 14.42
C GLU A 475 -25.04 -8.31 13.65
N GLN A 476 -24.08 -8.86 12.92
CA GLN A 476 -24.26 -10.11 12.12
C GLN A 476 -23.36 -11.29 12.55
N GLU A 477 -22.49 -11.13 13.55
CA GLU A 477 -21.87 -12.25 14.30
C GLU A 477 -22.65 -12.55 15.59
#